data_AF-A0A937VFC4-F1
#
_entry.id   AF-A0A937VFC4-F1
#
_cell.length_a   1.000
_cell.length_b   1.000
_cell.length_c   1.000
_cell.angle_alpha   90.00
_cell.angle_beta   90.00
_cell.angle_gamma   90.00
#
_symmetry.space_group_name_H-M   'P 1'
#
loop_
_entity.id
_entity.type
_entity.pdbx_description
1 polymer ?
#
loop_
_entity_poly.entity_id
_entity_poly.type
_entity_poly.pdbx_seq_one_letter_code
_entity_poly.pdbx_strand_id
1 'polypeptide(L)'
;MSFLAKVRNNPIFISALIPLGAMVVALLIGAVMLLFLRAHPLQAYAALIGGALGDVSGLTQSAVKATPLLLVGLGIVIAFRASVINIGGEGQIIAGALLGTWFALAFRTWPG
;
A
#
# COMPACT_ATOMS: atom_id res chain seq x y z
N MET A 1 -10.08 -21.49 -27.38
CA MET A 1 -8.66 -21.76 -27.02
C MET A 1 -7.69 -20.61 -27.34
N SER A 2 -8.11 -19.42 -27.80
CA SER A 2 -7.21 -18.30 -28.15
C SER A 2 -6.98 -17.25 -27.03
N PHE A 3 -7.91 -17.11 -26.07
CA PHE A 3 -7.81 -16.12 -24.99
C PHE A 3 -6.72 -16.49 -23.96
N LEU A 4 -6.65 -17.76 -23.55
CA LEU A 4 -5.66 -18.24 -22.58
C LEU A 4 -4.23 -18.19 -23.15
N ALA A 5 -4.05 -18.34 -24.46
CA ALA A 5 -2.75 -18.19 -25.13
C ALA A 5 -2.30 -16.72 -25.22
N LYS A 6 -3.25 -15.77 -25.38
CA LYS A 6 -2.99 -14.33 -25.36
C LYS A 6 -2.57 -13.85 -23.98
N VAL A 7 -3.23 -14.35 -22.93
CA VAL A 7 -2.86 -14.08 -21.52
C VAL A 7 -1.43 -14.56 -21.25
N ARG A 8 -1.07 -15.78 -21.68
CA ARG A 8 0.27 -16.35 -21.50
C ARG A 8 1.41 -15.53 -22.14
N ASN A 9 1.15 -14.86 -23.26
CA ASN A 9 2.17 -14.14 -24.05
C ASN A 9 2.18 -12.62 -23.85
N ASN A 10 1.40 -12.07 -22.90
CA ASN A 10 1.43 -10.63 -22.59
C ASN A 10 1.93 -10.40 -21.14
N PRO A 11 3.25 -10.16 -20.94
CA PRO A 11 3.83 -10.07 -19.61
C PRO A 11 3.22 -8.92 -18.78
N ILE A 12 2.76 -7.85 -19.41
CA ILE A 12 2.12 -6.71 -18.74
C ILE A 12 0.75 -7.11 -18.16
N PHE A 13 -0.04 -7.87 -18.93
CA PHE A 13 -1.37 -8.30 -18.50
C PHE A 13 -1.30 -9.23 -17.28
N ILE A 14 -0.39 -10.21 -17.29
CA ILE A 14 -0.16 -11.10 -16.15
C ILE A 14 0.36 -10.33 -14.93
N SER A 15 1.30 -9.41 -15.14
CA SER A 15 1.93 -8.63 -14.05
C SER A 15 0.94 -7.72 -13.31
N ALA A 16 -0.11 -7.23 -13.99
CA ALA A 16 -1.17 -6.44 -13.37
C ALA A 16 -2.27 -7.32 -12.73
N LEU A 17 -2.58 -8.48 -13.31
CA LEU A 17 -3.65 -9.35 -12.83
C LEU A 17 -3.33 -9.98 -11.47
N ILE A 18 -2.05 -10.30 -11.23
CA ILE A 18 -1.60 -10.93 -9.98
C ILE A 18 -1.89 -10.04 -8.75
N PRO A 19 -1.42 -8.77 -8.66
CA PRO A 19 -1.69 -7.93 -7.52
C PRO A 19 -3.17 -7.58 -7.37
N LEU A 20 -3.90 -7.40 -8.49
CA LEU A 20 -5.36 -7.18 -8.45
C LEU A 20 -6.10 -8.40 -7.88
N GLY A 21 -5.73 -9.61 -8.31
CA GLY A 21 -6.29 -10.85 -7.77
C GLY A 21 -5.98 -11.02 -6.28
N ALA A 22 -4.73 -10.76 -5.88
CA ALA A 22 -4.33 -10.79 -4.47
C ALA A 22 -5.12 -9.80 -3.61
N MET A 23 -5.36 -8.58 -4.12
CA MET A 23 -6.21 -7.58 -3.46
C MET A 23 -7.64 -8.08 -3.26
N VAL A 24 -8.26 -8.69 -4.29
CA VAL A 24 -9.62 -9.24 -4.17
C VAL A 24 -9.67 -10.36 -3.14
N VAL A 25 -8.71 -11.27 -3.15
CA VAL A 25 -8.63 -12.35 -2.15
C VAL A 25 -8.47 -11.80 -0.74
N ALA A 26 -7.62 -10.78 -0.55
CA ALA A 26 -7.44 -10.12 0.73
C ALA A 26 -8.75 -9.47 1.23
N LEU A 27 -9.51 -8.82 0.35
CA LEU A 27 -10.84 -8.29 0.68
C LEU A 27 -11.82 -9.41 1.05
N LEU A 28 -11.82 -10.54 0.34
CA LEU A 28 -12.69 -11.67 0.70
C LEU A 28 -12.35 -12.25 2.07
N ILE A 29 -11.06 -12.42 2.38
CA ILE A 29 -10.61 -12.85 3.71
C ILE A 29 -11.05 -11.85 4.78
N GLY A 30 -10.86 -10.55 4.54
CA GLY A 30 -11.34 -9.50 5.43
C GLY A 30 -12.85 -9.54 5.64
N ALA A 31 -13.63 -9.86 4.60
CA ALA A 31 -15.09 -9.95 4.70
C ALA A 31 -15.50 -11.11 5.60
N VAL A 32 -14.84 -12.25 5.47
CA VAL A 32 -15.03 -13.40 6.37
C VAL A 32 -14.70 -13.02 7.82
N MET A 33 -13.62 -12.29 8.06
CA MET A 33 -13.29 -11.79 9.41
C MET A 33 -14.37 -10.86 9.96
N LEU A 34 -14.88 -9.92 9.15
CA LEU A 34 -15.95 -9.00 9.58
C LEU A 34 -17.23 -9.75 9.96
N LEU A 35 -17.56 -10.83 9.25
CA LEU A 35 -18.69 -11.69 9.61
C LEU A 35 -18.49 -12.38 10.97
N PHE A 36 -17.27 -12.85 11.27
CA PHE A 36 -16.95 -13.38 12.61
C PHE A 36 -17.11 -12.33 13.73
N LEU A 37 -16.85 -11.07 13.42
CA LEU A 37 -17.07 -9.93 14.32
C LEU A 37 -18.53 -9.45 14.36
N ARG A 38 -19.45 -10.12 13.66
CA ARG A 38 -20.87 -9.73 13.48
C ARG A 38 -21.04 -8.34 12.84
N ALA A 39 -20.08 -7.91 12.01
CA ALA A 39 -20.14 -6.68 11.23
C ALA A 39 -20.56 -6.97 9.79
N HIS A 40 -21.35 -6.09 9.18
CA HIS A 40 -21.79 -6.24 7.78
C HIS A 40 -20.68 -5.80 6.81
N PRO A 41 -20.08 -6.72 6.00
CA PRO A 41 -18.87 -6.41 5.23
C PRO A 41 -19.03 -5.29 4.21
N LEU A 42 -20.15 -5.25 3.51
CA LEU A 42 -20.42 -4.19 2.52
C LEU A 42 -20.52 -2.81 3.17
N GLN A 43 -21.09 -2.71 4.37
CA GLN A 43 -21.16 -1.44 5.09
C GLN A 43 -19.77 -1.01 5.58
N ALA A 44 -18.97 -1.96 6.07
CA ALA A 44 -17.60 -1.70 6.47
C ALA A 44 -16.72 -1.23 5.30
N TYR A 45 -16.83 -1.86 4.13
CA TYR A 45 -16.08 -1.43 2.94
C TYR A 45 -16.60 -0.11 2.36
N ALA A 46 -17.91 0.13 2.39
CA ALA A 46 -18.45 1.44 2.03
C ALA A 46 -17.91 2.53 2.95
N ALA A 47 -17.85 2.28 4.26
CA ALA A 47 -17.27 3.20 5.23
C ALA A 47 -15.75 3.38 5.03
N LEU A 48 -15.03 2.32 4.68
CA LEU A 48 -13.59 2.39 4.37
C LEU A 48 -13.33 3.29 3.16
N ILE A 49 -14.07 3.10 2.07
CA ILE A 49 -13.94 3.92 0.86
C ILE A 49 -14.38 5.36 1.15
N GLY A 50 -15.51 5.55 1.85
CA GLY A 50 -16.00 6.87 2.24
C GLY A 50 -15.02 7.62 3.14
N GLY A 51 -14.39 6.95 4.11
CA GLY A 51 -13.36 7.55 4.97
C GLY A 51 -12.05 7.85 4.24
N ALA A 52 -11.70 7.05 3.24
CA ALA A 52 -10.45 7.22 2.49
C ALA A 52 -10.55 8.26 1.36
N LEU A 53 -11.71 8.35 0.68
CA LEU A 53 -11.89 9.10 -0.56
C LEU A 53 -13.09 10.07 -0.55
N GLY A 54 -13.92 10.05 0.50
CA GLY A 54 -15.21 10.77 0.52
C GLY A 54 -15.09 12.29 0.63
N ASP A 55 -13.98 12.80 1.15
CA ASP A 55 -13.70 14.22 1.22
C ASP A 55 -12.19 14.52 1.09
N VAL A 56 -11.85 15.82 1.05
CA VAL A 56 -10.47 16.30 0.92
C VAL A 56 -9.61 15.87 2.12
N SER A 57 -10.19 15.80 3.32
CA SER A 57 -9.47 15.41 4.53
C SER A 57 -9.08 13.94 4.49
N GLY A 58 -10.02 13.05 4.12
CA GLY A 58 -9.81 11.63 3.92
C GLY A 58 -8.77 11.36 2.84
N LEU A 59 -8.85 12.06 1.70
CA LEU A 59 -7.85 11.98 0.64
C LEU A 59 -6.46 12.40 1.14
N THR A 60 -6.37 13.50 1.88
CA THR A 60 -5.11 14.00 2.45
C THR A 60 -4.53 13.01 3.45
N GLN A 61 -5.34 12.46 4.35
CA GLN A 61 -4.90 11.47 5.34
C GLN A 61 -4.44 10.16 4.67
N SER A 62 -5.17 9.71 3.65
CA SER A 62 -4.78 8.58 2.81
C SER A 62 -3.43 8.82 2.15
N ALA A 63 -3.21 10.00 1.56
CA ALA A 63 -1.95 10.37 0.92
C ALA A 63 -0.78 10.45 1.92
N VAL A 64 -0.98 11.05 3.09
CA VAL A 64 0.03 11.14 4.14
C VAL A 64 0.48 9.75 4.60
N LYS A 65 -0.45 8.80 4.74
CA LYS A 65 -0.13 7.41 5.09
C LYS A 65 0.48 6.61 3.94
N ALA A 66 0.04 6.86 2.71
CA ALA A 66 0.56 6.17 1.53
C ALA A 66 2.00 6.59 1.19
N THR A 67 2.36 7.85 1.43
CA THR A 67 3.68 8.41 1.10
C THR A 67 4.85 7.56 1.64
N PRO A 68 4.96 7.26 2.95
CA PRO A 68 6.06 6.42 3.45
C PRO A 68 6.03 5.00 2.88
N LEU A 69 4.85 4.41 2.67
CA LEU A 69 4.70 3.07 2.09
C LEU A 69 5.22 3.02 0.64
N LEU A 70 4.92 4.05 -0.15
CA LEU A 70 5.39 4.17 -1.53
C LEU A 70 6.90 4.36 -1.60
N LEU A 71 7.49 5.17 -0.71
CA LEU A 71 8.94 5.36 -0.62
C LEU A 71 9.67 4.05 -0.28
N VAL A 72 9.13 3.29 0.68
CA VAL A 72 9.67 1.96 1.02
C VAL A 72 9.52 0.98 -0.14
N GLY A 73 8.35 0.97 -0.80
CA GLY A 73 8.13 0.15 -1.99
C GLY A 73 9.15 0.45 -3.10
N LEU A 74 9.46 1.73 -3.33
CA LEU A 74 10.49 2.14 -4.29
C LEU A 74 11.88 1.60 -3.90
N GLY A 75 12.25 1.66 -2.63
CA GLY A 75 13.50 1.09 -2.11
C GLY A 75 13.57 -0.44 -2.27
N ILE A 76 12.46 -1.15 -1.99
CA ILE A 76 12.35 -2.59 -2.19
C ILE A 76 12.52 -2.96 -3.68
N VAL A 77 11.91 -2.19 -4.59
CA VAL A 77 12.07 -2.40 -6.04
C VAL A 77 13.54 -2.31 -6.46
N ILE A 78 14.29 -1.34 -5.93
CA ILE A 78 15.74 -1.22 -6.21
C ILE A 78 16.50 -2.45 -5.71
N ALA A 79 16.24 -2.92 -4.49
CA ALA A 79 16.89 -4.09 -3.92
C ALA A 79 16.60 -5.37 -4.73
N PHE A 80 15.34 -5.61 -5.09
CA PHE A 80 14.96 -6.76 -5.92
C PHE A 80 15.57 -6.71 -7.31
N ARG A 81 15.74 -5.52 -7.91
CA ARG A 81 16.47 -5.37 -9.18
C ARG A 81 17.96 -5.73 -9.05
N ALA A 82 18.54 -5.60 -7.85
CA ALA A 82 19.90 -6.06 -7.55
C ALA A 82 19.96 -7.55 -7.15
N SER A 83 18.84 -8.29 -7.24
CA SER A 83 18.70 -9.67 -6.75
C SER A 83 18.98 -9.83 -5.26
N VAL A 84 18.80 -8.75 -4.49
CA VAL A 84 18.94 -8.73 -3.03
C VAL A 84 17.56 -8.68 -2.40
N ILE A 85 17.32 -9.56 -1.42
CA ILE A 85 16.08 -9.53 -0.66
C ILE A 85 16.06 -8.34 0.30
N ASN A 86 14.97 -7.58 0.33
CA ASN A 86 14.74 -6.54 1.33
C ASN A 86 13.67 -6.98 2.31
N ILE A 87 14.08 -7.38 3.52
CA ILE A 87 13.18 -7.76 4.63
C ILE A 87 12.86 -6.56 5.52
N GLY A 88 13.71 -5.53 5.53
CA GLY A 88 13.70 -4.44 6.51
C GLY A 88 12.78 -3.27 6.19
N GLY A 89 11.69 -3.46 5.43
CA GLY A 89 10.79 -2.37 5.02
C GLY A 89 10.22 -1.59 6.21
N GLU A 90 9.82 -2.27 7.28
CA GLU A 90 9.36 -1.63 8.53
C GLU A 90 10.47 -0.77 9.16
N GLY A 91 11.71 -1.26 9.15
CA GLY A 91 12.88 -0.52 9.61
C GLY A 91 13.15 0.74 8.77
N GLN A 92 12.87 0.71 7.47
CA GLN A 92 12.99 1.88 6.60
C GLN A 92 11.95 2.96 6.96
N ILE A 93 10.71 2.57 7.29
CA ILE A 93 9.69 3.50 7.78
C ILE A 93 10.15 4.12 9.11
N ILE A 94 10.60 3.31 10.07
CA ILE A 94 11.05 3.76 11.39
C ILE A 94 12.26 4.69 11.25
N ALA A 95 13.27 4.30 10.47
CA ALA A 95 14.45 5.12 10.23
C ALA A 95 14.09 6.46 9.57
N GLY A 96 13.19 6.45 8.59
CA GLY A 96 12.67 7.68 7.97
C GLY A 96 11.98 8.59 8.99
N ALA A 97 11.14 8.03 9.86
CA ALA A 97 10.46 8.78 10.91
C ALA A 97 11.45 9.38 11.93
N LEU A 98 12.45 8.61 12.37
CA LEU A 98 13.49 9.06 13.30
C LEU A 98 14.33 10.18 12.69
N LEU A 99 14.80 10.01 11.45
CA LEU A 99 15.62 11.01 10.77
C LEU A 99 14.84 12.29 10.46
N GLY A 100 13.58 12.17 10.03
CA GLY A 100 12.70 13.32 9.80
C GLY A 100 12.45 14.10 11.09
N THR A 101 12.17 13.40 12.19
CA THR A 101 11.98 14.03 13.51
C THR A 101 13.27 14.67 14.00
N TRP A 102 14.39 13.96 13.91
CA TRP A 102 15.71 14.47 14.28
C TRP A 102 16.03 15.76 13.52
N PHE A 103 15.83 15.76 12.20
CA PHE A 103 16.08 16.93 11.36
C PHE A 103 15.18 18.12 11.75
N ALA A 104 13.88 17.89 11.93
CA ALA A 104 12.94 18.94 12.34
C ALA A 104 13.31 19.58 13.70
N LEU A 105 13.83 18.77 14.63
CA LEU A 105 14.27 19.25 15.94
C LEU A 105 15.64 19.95 15.89
N ALA A 106 16.59 19.39 15.15
CA ALA A 106 17.94 19.93 15.03
C ALA A 106 17.96 21.27 14.29
N PHE A 107 17.10 21.45 13.29
CA PHE A 107 17.03 22.65 12.45
C PHE A 107 15.75 23.46 12.70
N ARG A 108 15.30 23.55 13.96
CA ARG A 108 14.07 24.26 14.34
C ARG A 108 14.00 25.72 13.87
N THR A 109 15.16 26.38 13.76
CA THR A 109 15.26 27.80 13.38
C THR A 109 15.50 28.01 11.88
N TRP A 110 15.56 26.94 11.08
CA TRP A 110 15.69 27.10 9.64
C TRP A 110 14.40 27.66 9.03
N PRO A 111 14.49 28.62 8.09
CA PRO A 111 13.33 29.10 7.37
C PRO A 111 12.85 27.98 6.44
N GLY A 112 11.83 27.25 6.87
CA GLY A 112 11.17 26.18 6.15
C GLY A 112 9.70 26.14 6.50
#